data_AF-J9BW20-F1
#
_entry.id   AF-J9BW20-F1
#
_cell.length_a   1.000
_cell.length_b   1.000
_cell.length_c   1.000
_cell.angle_alpha   90.00
_cell.angle_beta   90.00
_cell.angle_gamma   90.00
#
_symmetry.space_group_name_H-M   'P 1'
#
loop_
_entity.id
_entity.type
_entity.pdbx_description
1 polymer ?
#
loop_
_entity_poly.entity_id
_entity_poly.type
_entity_poly.pdbx_seq_one_letter_code
_entity_poly.pdbx_strand_id
1 'polypeptide(L)'
;LKRIPGVAMSDIYTGNGVSELINLCMQALLNNGDEILIPAPDYPLWTATATLAGGKAVHYICDEQSEWYPDLDDIRSKITDKTKAIVIINPNNPTGAVYPKEVLEQIVQIAREHELIIFSDEIYDRLVMDGLEHTSIASLAPDVFCVTFSGLSKSHMIAG
;
A
#
# COMPACT_ATOMS: atom_id res chain seq x y z
N LEU A 1 7.98 2.84 17.28
CA LEU A 1 6.51 2.60 17.29
C LEU A 1 5.91 3.42 16.16
N LYS A 2 5.14 2.81 15.25
CA LYS A 2 4.61 3.45 14.02
C LYS A 2 3.58 4.58 14.25
N ARG A 3 3.24 4.86 15.51
CA ARG A 3 2.26 5.89 15.94
C ARG A 3 0.88 5.76 15.27
N ILE A 4 0.50 4.55 14.85
CA ILE A 4 -0.82 4.25 14.32
C ILE A 4 -1.82 4.28 15.49
N PRO A 5 -2.83 5.16 15.47
CA PRO A 5 -3.79 5.28 16.57
C PRO A 5 -4.79 4.11 16.55
N GLY A 6 -5.35 3.78 17.72
CA GLY A 6 -6.53 2.91 17.81
C GLY A 6 -6.33 1.42 17.53
N VAL A 7 -5.10 0.93 17.38
CA VAL A 7 -4.82 -0.49 17.12
C VAL A 7 -4.89 -1.30 18.43
N ALA A 8 -5.79 -2.29 18.46
CA ALA A 8 -5.88 -3.31 19.50
C ALA A 8 -5.29 -4.65 19.03
N MET A 9 -5.08 -5.58 19.97
CA MET A 9 -4.57 -6.92 19.65
C MET A 9 -5.49 -7.70 18.71
N SER A 10 -6.80 -7.44 18.74
CA SER A 10 -7.79 -8.05 17.84
C SER A 10 -7.65 -7.62 16.38
N ASP A 11 -6.88 -6.56 16.13
CA ASP A 11 -6.71 -5.98 14.80
C ASP A 11 -5.41 -6.47 14.14
N ILE A 12 -4.65 -7.32 14.84
CA ILE A 12 -3.36 -7.84 14.40
C ILE A 12 -3.52 -9.30 13.97
N TYR A 13 -3.22 -9.56 12.70
CA TYR A 13 -3.23 -10.89 12.11
C TYR A 13 -1.81 -11.31 11.76
N THR A 14 -1.44 -12.53 12.15
CA THR A 14 -0.16 -13.16 11.77
C THR A 14 -0.41 -14.21 10.70
N GLY A 15 0.45 -14.26 9.69
CA GLY A 15 0.41 -15.28 8.64
C GLY A 15 1.80 -15.81 8.30
N ASN A 16 1.83 -16.77 7.38
CA ASN A 16 3.01 -17.38 6.75
C ASN A 16 3.67 -16.38 5.76
N GLY A 17 4.12 -15.26 6.32
CA GLY A 17 4.65 -14.13 5.56
C GLY A 17 3.56 -13.18 5.05
N VAL A 18 4.00 -11.97 4.71
CA VAL A 18 3.12 -10.91 4.18
C VAL A 18 2.42 -11.35 2.88
N SER A 19 3.06 -12.20 2.08
CA SER A 19 2.48 -12.71 0.84
C SER A 19 1.15 -13.45 1.03
N GLU A 20 1.02 -14.24 2.09
CA GLU A 20 -0.25 -14.92 2.42
C GLU A 20 -1.32 -13.89 2.81
N LEU A 21 -0.95 -12.92 3.65
CA LEU A 21 -1.87 -11.90 4.13
C LEU A 21 -2.37 -10.97 3.01
N ILE A 22 -1.50 -10.58 2.07
CA ILE A 22 -1.89 -9.82 0.87
C ILE A 22 -2.96 -10.60 0.10
N ASN A 23 -2.72 -11.88 -0.17
CA ASN A 23 -3.67 -12.72 -0.89
C ASN A 23 -5.01 -12.83 -0.15
N LEU A 24 -5.00 -13.04 1.17
CA LEU A 24 -6.22 -13.09 1.99
C LEU A 24 -7.01 -11.78 1.92
N CYS A 25 -6.34 -10.63 2.01
CA CYS A 25 -6.99 -9.33 1.89
C CYS A 25 -7.63 -9.12 0.51
N MET A 26 -6.95 -9.50 -0.58
CA MET A 26 -7.52 -9.40 -1.93
C MET A 26 -8.75 -10.30 -2.09
N GLN A 27 -8.67 -11.55 -1.62
CA GLN A 27 -9.78 -12.52 -1.68
C GLN A 27 -10.97 -12.10 -0.80
N ALA A 28 -10.73 -11.41 0.32
CA ALA A 28 -11.79 -10.95 1.21
C ALA A 28 -12.49 -9.68 0.70
N LEU A 29 -11.77 -8.82 -0.03
CA LEU A 29 -12.30 -7.52 -0.47
C LEU A 29 -12.98 -7.59 -1.84
N LEU A 30 -12.33 -8.21 -2.83
CA LEU A 30 -12.66 -8.01 -4.24
C LEU A 30 -13.75 -8.96 -4.73
N ASN A 31 -14.67 -8.43 -5.53
CA ASN A 31 -15.55 -9.20 -6.39
C ASN A 31 -15.14 -9.06 -7.86
N ASN A 32 -15.76 -9.88 -8.73
CA ASN A 32 -15.54 -9.81 -10.17
C ASN A 32 -15.83 -8.41 -10.73
N GLY A 33 -14.80 -7.79 -11.30
CA GLY A 33 -14.90 -6.48 -11.93
C GLY A 33 -14.68 -5.27 -11.00
N ASP A 34 -14.45 -5.49 -9.70
CA ASP A 34 -13.94 -4.44 -8.80
C ASP A 34 -12.54 -4.01 -9.24
N GLU A 35 -12.22 -2.73 -9.04
CA GLU A 35 -10.92 -2.16 -9.39
C GLU A 35 -10.09 -1.86 -8.15
N ILE A 36 -8.77 -2.07 -8.24
CA ILE A 36 -7.81 -1.69 -7.22
C ILE A 36 -6.65 -0.95 -7.86
N LEU A 37 -6.30 0.19 -7.29
CA LEU A 37 -5.17 1.00 -7.72
C LEU A 37 -3.86 0.41 -7.20
N ILE A 38 -2.90 0.16 -8.09
CA ILE A 38 -1.59 -0.45 -7.78
C ILE A 38 -0.49 0.40 -8.41
N PRO A 39 0.66 0.67 -7.75
CA PRO A 39 1.73 1.46 -8.35
C PRO A 39 2.31 0.77 -9.58
N ALA A 40 2.89 1.54 -10.50
CA ALA A 40 3.74 1.04 -11.57
C ALA A 40 5.07 1.81 -11.56
N PRO A 41 6.21 1.12 -11.35
CA PRO A 41 6.34 -0.33 -11.18
C PRO A 41 5.79 -0.87 -9.84
N ASP A 42 5.37 -2.13 -9.83
CA ASP A 42 4.79 -2.80 -8.65
C ASP A 42 5.69 -3.89 -8.06
N TYR A 43 5.33 -4.36 -6.86
CA TYR A 43 5.69 -5.71 -6.42
C TYR A 43 4.66 -6.69 -7.02
N PRO A 44 5.06 -7.59 -7.95
CA PRO A 44 4.12 -8.30 -8.84
C PRO A 44 3.03 -9.13 -8.14
N LEU A 45 3.23 -9.48 -6.87
CA LEU A 45 2.24 -10.21 -6.08
C LEU A 45 0.93 -9.43 -5.92
N TRP A 46 0.99 -8.10 -5.81
CA TRP A 46 -0.21 -7.27 -5.69
C TRP A 46 -1.09 -7.41 -6.93
N THR A 47 -0.54 -7.23 -8.13
CA THR A 47 -1.27 -7.42 -9.38
C THR A 47 -1.79 -8.85 -9.54
N ALA A 48 -0.96 -9.85 -9.22
CA ALA A 48 -1.32 -11.26 -9.36
C ALA A 48 -2.49 -11.65 -8.42
N THR A 49 -2.44 -11.25 -7.15
CA THR A 49 -3.46 -11.60 -6.15
C THR A 49 -4.77 -10.84 -6.37
N ALA A 50 -4.72 -9.57 -6.78
CA ALA A 50 -5.91 -8.82 -7.17
C ALA A 50 -6.62 -9.49 -8.36
N THR A 51 -5.87 -9.90 -9.37
CA THR A 51 -6.40 -10.60 -10.55
C THR A 51 -6.95 -11.98 -10.18
N LEU A 52 -6.27 -12.72 -9.31
CA LEU A 52 -6.71 -14.03 -8.81
C LEU A 52 -8.03 -13.94 -8.03
N ALA A 53 -8.28 -12.82 -7.34
CA ALA A 53 -9.53 -12.55 -6.63
C ALA A 53 -10.67 -12.05 -7.56
N GLY A 54 -10.44 -11.98 -8.88
CA GLY A 54 -11.45 -11.51 -9.85
C GLY A 54 -11.50 -9.98 -10.03
N GLY A 55 -10.66 -9.24 -9.30
CA GLY A 55 -10.52 -7.81 -9.47
C GLY A 55 -9.65 -7.43 -10.68
N LYS A 56 -9.73 -6.17 -11.07
CA LYS A 56 -8.89 -5.55 -12.10
C LYS A 56 -7.86 -4.65 -11.43
N ALA A 57 -6.58 -5.00 -11.59
CA ALA A 57 -5.48 -4.11 -11.25
C ALA A 57 -5.46 -2.91 -12.20
N VAL A 58 -5.60 -1.71 -11.66
CA VAL A 58 -5.50 -0.45 -12.38
C VAL A 58 -4.20 0.23 -11.95
N HIS A 59 -3.20 0.18 -12.83
CA HIS A 59 -1.87 0.68 -12.49
C HIS A 59 -1.79 2.21 -12.55
N TYR A 60 -1.42 2.86 -11.47
CA TYR A 60 -1.06 4.29 -11.46
C TYR A 60 0.45 4.47 -11.61
N ILE A 61 0.89 5.56 -12.23
CA ILE A 61 2.29 5.81 -12.55
C ILE A 61 3.05 6.30 -11.31
N CYS A 62 4.25 5.77 -11.11
CA CYS A 62 5.28 6.39 -10.28
C CYS A 62 6.28 7.09 -11.21
N ASP A 63 6.50 8.39 -11.00
CA ASP A 63 7.30 9.22 -11.92
C ASP A 63 8.80 9.15 -11.57
N GLU A 64 9.59 8.53 -12.45
CA GLU A 64 11.05 8.43 -12.32
C GLU A 64 11.72 9.81 -12.21
N GLN A 65 11.21 10.84 -12.88
CA GLN A 65 11.77 12.19 -12.82
C GLN A 65 11.52 12.87 -11.48
N SER A 66 10.57 12.34 -10.72
CA SER A 66 10.17 12.79 -9.38
C SER A 66 10.53 11.72 -8.34
N GLU A 67 11.72 11.13 -8.42
CA GLU A 67 12.25 10.15 -7.45
C GLU A 67 11.34 8.92 -7.28
N TRP A 68 10.62 8.53 -8.33
CA TRP A 68 9.63 7.44 -8.33
C TRP A 68 8.46 7.64 -7.37
N TYR A 69 8.11 8.88 -7.05
CA TYR A 69 6.89 9.17 -6.28
C TYR A 69 5.64 8.88 -7.10
N PRO A 70 4.54 8.43 -6.45
CA PRO A 70 3.23 8.29 -7.11
C PRO A 70 2.77 9.61 -7.75
N ASP A 71 2.38 9.55 -9.02
CA ASP A 71 1.72 10.65 -9.70
C ASP A 71 0.27 10.76 -9.22
N LEU A 72 -0.01 11.81 -8.46
CA LEU A 72 -1.29 12.03 -7.81
C LEU A 72 -2.39 12.39 -8.80
N ASP A 73 -2.06 13.02 -9.92
CA ASP A 73 -3.03 13.38 -10.95
C ASP A 73 -3.40 12.15 -11.78
N ASP A 74 -2.42 11.28 -12.07
CA ASP A 74 -2.66 9.99 -12.70
C ASP A 74 -3.52 9.08 -11.79
N ILE A 75 -3.25 9.02 -10.48
CA ILE A 75 -4.11 8.34 -9.50
C ILE A 75 -5.55 8.83 -9.62
N ARG A 76 -5.79 10.15 -9.52
CA ARG A 76 -7.14 10.73 -9.58
C ARG A 76 -7.86 10.40 -10.88
N SER A 77 -7.14 10.47 -12.00
CA SER A 77 -7.71 10.22 -13.34
C SER A 77 -8.19 8.78 -13.55
N LYS A 78 -7.69 7.83 -12.75
CA LYS A 78 -7.94 6.39 -12.87
C LYS A 78 -9.01 5.88 -11.90
N ILE A 79 -9.46 6.70 -10.95
CA ILE A 79 -10.52 6.32 -10.02
C ILE A 79 -11.85 6.25 -10.76
N THR A 80 -12.59 5.17 -10.51
CA THR A 80 -13.95 4.92 -10.99
C THR A 80 -14.87 4.56 -9.83
N ASP A 81 -16.16 4.42 -10.10
CA ASP A 81 -17.17 3.89 -9.16
C ASP A 81 -16.89 2.43 -8.74
N LYS A 82 -16.01 1.73 -9.45
CA LYS A 82 -15.57 0.36 -9.14
C LYS A 82 -14.30 0.30 -8.32
N THR A 83 -13.61 1.41 -8.12
CA THR A 83 -12.35 1.44 -7.35
C THR A 83 -12.64 1.21 -5.86
N LYS A 84 -12.06 0.16 -5.28
CA LYS A 84 -12.28 -0.23 -3.87
C LYS A 84 -11.15 0.17 -2.94
N ALA A 85 -9.93 0.18 -3.48
CA ALA A 85 -8.75 0.40 -2.68
C ALA A 85 -7.60 0.96 -3.51
N ILE A 86 -6.60 1.49 -2.79
CA ILE A 86 -5.30 1.86 -3.32
C ILE A 86 -4.20 1.13 -2.53
N VAL A 87 -3.25 0.55 -3.24
CA VAL A 87 -2.06 -0.09 -2.69
C VAL A 87 -0.93 0.92 -2.69
N ILE A 88 -0.28 1.11 -1.54
CA ILE A 88 0.93 1.93 -1.36
C ILE A 88 2.06 1.01 -0.91
N ILE A 89 3.15 0.95 -1.68
CA ILE A 89 4.34 0.17 -1.34
C ILE A 89 5.44 1.16 -0.95
N ASN A 90 5.72 1.29 0.34
CA ASN A 90 6.64 2.29 0.87
C ASN A 90 7.40 1.76 2.10
N PRO A 91 8.75 1.68 2.08
CA PRO A 91 9.64 1.91 0.93
C PRO A 91 9.35 0.98 -0.25
N ASN A 92 9.49 1.52 -1.46
CA ASN A 92 9.05 0.84 -2.67
C ASN A 92 10.00 -0.29 -3.11
N ASN A 93 9.43 -1.42 -3.48
CA ASN A 93 10.08 -2.43 -4.32
C ASN A 93 9.36 -2.41 -5.68
N PRO A 94 10.05 -2.15 -6.81
CA PRO A 94 11.50 -2.27 -7.01
C PRO A 94 12.34 -0.99 -6.93
N THR A 95 11.74 0.20 -6.78
CA THR A 95 12.48 1.46 -7.02
C THR A 95 13.38 1.89 -5.86
N GLY A 96 13.10 1.41 -4.65
CA GLY A 96 13.77 1.87 -3.42
C GLY A 96 13.27 3.22 -2.90
N ALA A 97 12.30 3.84 -3.56
CA ALA A 97 11.78 5.15 -3.17
C ALA A 97 11.16 5.13 -1.77
N VAL A 98 11.36 6.23 -1.03
CA VAL A 98 10.74 6.48 0.28
C VAL A 98 9.87 7.71 0.14
N TYR A 99 8.56 7.54 0.27
CA TYR A 99 7.62 8.62 -0.02
C TYR A 99 7.66 9.69 1.07
N PRO A 100 7.80 10.98 0.69
CA PRO A 100 7.76 12.07 1.65
C PRO A 100 6.36 12.19 2.24
N LYS A 101 6.28 12.75 3.45
CA LYS A 101 5.04 12.85 4.21
C LYS A 101 3.96 13.60 3.44
N GLU A 102 4.32 14.63 2.69
CA GLU A 102 3.40 15.47 1.91
C GLU A 102 2.75 14.69 0.76
N VAL A 103 3.44 13.71 0.18
CA VAL A 103 2.86 12.81 -0.83
C VAL A 103 1.88 11.84 -0.17
N LEU A 104 2.26 11.27 0.98
CA LEU A 104 1.37 10.39 1.75
C LEU A 104 0.09 11.10 2.21
N GLU A 105 0.19 12.34 2.70
CA GLU A 105 -0.98 13.14 3.10
C GLU A 105 -1.94 13.40 1.92
N GLN A 106 -1.42 13.64 0.72
CA GLN A 106 -2.25 13.81 -0.47
C GLN A 106 -2.93 12.50 -0.90
N ILE A 107 -2.24 11.36 -0.78
CA ILE A 107 -2.85 10.04 -1.02
C ILE A 107 -3.96 9.77 -0.01
N VAL A 108 -3.75 10.10 1.27
CA VAL A 108 -4.80 9.99 2.30
C VAL A 108 -6.00 10.87 1.95
N GLN A 109 -5.78 12.08 1.45
CA GLN A 109 -6.86 12.96 1.02
C GLN A 109 -7.66 12.37 -0.16
N ILE A 110 -6.97 11.81 -1.17
CA ILE A 110 -7.64 11.12 -2.29
C ILE A 110 -8.46 9.93 -1.78
N ALA A 111 -7.88 9.09 -0.91
CA ALA A 111 -8.57 7.93 -0.36
C ALA A 111 -9.80 8.34 0.45
N ARG A 112 -9.71 9.43 1.22
CA ARG A 112 -10.85 10.00 1.97
C ARG A 112 -11.96 10.49 1.05
N GLU A 113 -11.62 11.27 0.03
CA GLU A 113 -12.60 11.85 -0.91
C GLU A 113 -13.37 10.79 -1.70
N HIS A 114 -12.71 9.66 -1.98
CA HIS A 114 -13.26 8.58 -2.80
C HIS A 114 -13.64 7.33 -2.00
N GLU A 115 -13.64 7.41 -0.66
CA GLU A 115 -13.97 6.30 0.26
C GLU A 115 -13.16 5.02 -0.01
N LEU A 116 -11.89 5.17 -0.41
CA LEU A 116 -11.00 4.06 -0.72
C LEU A 116 -10.34 3.47 0.53
N ILE A 117 -10.20 2.15 0.55
CA ILE A 117 -9.33 1.47 1.52
C ILE A 117 -7.86 1.69 1.14
N ILE A 118 -6.99 1.93 2.12
CA ILE A 118 -5.54 2.00 1.89
C ILE A 118 -4.90 0.68 2.32
N PHE A 119 -4.29 -0.03 1.37
CA PHE A 119 -3.38 -1.14 1.67
C PHE A 119 -1.95 -0.61 1.67
N SER A 120 -1.28 -0.62 2.82
CA SER A 120 0.08 -0.09 2.96
C SER A 120 1.08 -1.21 3.19
N ASP A 121 1.84 -1.56 2.15
CA ASP A 121 2.94 -2.51 2.24
C ASP A 121 4.21 -1.79 2.73
N GLU A 122 4.51 -2.01 4.00
CA GLU A 122 5.61 -1.39 4.73
C GLU A 122 6.67 -2.44 5.15
N ILE A 123 6.86 -3.49 4.36
CA ILE A 123 7.81 -4.58 4.67
C ILE A 123 9.27 -4.12 4.72
N TYR A 124 9.60 -3.00 4.08
CA TYR A 124 10.93 -2.38 4.03
C TYR A 124 11.10 -1.17 4.97
N ASP A 125 10.14 -0.90 5.86
CA ASP A 125 10.11 0.32 6.72
C ASP A 125 11.37 0.57 7.58
N ARG A 126 12.16 -0.46 7.86
CA ARG A 126 13.43 -0.39 8.62
C ARG A 126 14.68 -0.35 7.74
N LEU A 127 14.53 -0.44 6.43
CA LEU A 127 15.62 -0.50 5.46
C LEU A 127 15.72 0.83 4.69
N VAL A 128 15.67 1.92 5.45
CA VAL A 128 15.76 3.30 4.95
C VAL A 128 17.19 3.83 5.16
N MET A 129 17.73 4.53 4.16
CA MET A 129 19.11 5.01 4.12
C MET A 129 19.17 6.54 4.04
N ASP A 130 20.39 7.10 4.06
CA ASP A 130 20.67 8.51 3.74
C ASP A 130 19.95 9.56 4.61
N GLY A 131 19.61 9.18 5.85
CA GLY A 131 18.92 10.05 6.80
C GLY A 131 17.44 10.27 6.49
N LEU A 132 16.88 9.55 5.52
CA LEU A 132 15.44 9.53 5.27
C LEU A 132 14.71 8.82 6.42
N GLU A 133 13.44 9.16 6.61
CA GLU A 133 12.57 8.54 7.60
C GLU A 133 11.32 7.96 6.94
N HIS A 134 10.99 6.72 7.29
CA HIS A 134 9.71 6.13 6.88
C HIS A 134 8.57 6.69 7.72
N THR A 135 7.49 7.12 7.05
CA THR A 135 6.22 7.47 7.68
C THR A 135 5.17 6.43 7.33
N SER A 136 4.59 5.78 8.35
CA SER A 136 3.44 4.90 8.13
C SER A 136 2.22 5.73 7.76
N ILE A 137 1.65 5.47 6.59
CA ILE A 137 0.50 6.26 6.07
C ILE A 137 -0.73 6.14 6.99
N ALA A 138 -0.90 5.00 7.67
CA ALA A 138 -1.98 4.78 8.62
C ALA A 138 -1.91 5.74 9.84
N SER A 139 -0.71 6.26 10.18
CA SER A 139 -0.56 7.28 11.23
C SER A 139 -1.08 8.66 10.82
N LEU A 140 -1.23 8.90 9.51
CA LEU A 140 -1.74 10.14 8.90
C LEU A 140 -3.23 10.07 8.58
N ALA A 141 -3.83 8.88 8.70
CA ALA A 141 -5.17 8.58 8.22
C ALA A 141 -6.05 7.96 9.33
N PRO A 142 -6.22 8.63 10.50
CA PRO A 142 -6.96 8.07 11.63
C PRO A 142 -8.44 7.80 11.33
N ASP A 143 -8.97 8.38 10.26
CA ASP A 143 -10.35 8.36 9.82
C ASP A 143 -10.57 7.59 8.51
N VAL A 144 -9.51 7.05 7.89
CA VAL A 144 -9.58 6.22 6.67
C VAL A 144 -9.21 4.78 7.03
N PHE A 145 -9.98 3.81 6.54
CA PHE A 145 -9.69 2.41 6.81
C PHE A 145 -8.38 1.98 6.11
N CYS A 146 -7.37 1.65 6.92
CA CYS A 146 -6.05 1.27 6.46
C CYS A 146 -5.69 -0.14 6.93
N VAL A 147 -5.08 -0.93 6.05
CA VAL A 147 -4.48 -2.23 6.38
C VAL A 147 -2.98 -2.14 6.09
N THR A 148 -2.16 -2.19 7.15
CA THR A 148 -0.71 -2.11 7.04
C THR A 148 -0.07 -3.50 7.10
N PHE A 149 0.78 -3.81 6.14
CA PHE A 149 1.57 -5.03 6.09
C PHE A 149 3.00 -4.75 6.53
N SER A 150 3.52 -5.62 7.39
CA SER A 150 4.93 -5.62 7.80
C SER A 150 5.32 -7.02 8.26
N GLY A 151 6.60 -7.27 8.43
CA GLY A 151 7.11 -8.59 8.74
C GLY A 151 8.62 -8.63 8.97
N LEU A 152 9.12 -9.83 9.24
CA LEU A 152 10.51 -10.04 9.63
C LEU A 152 11.42 -10.44 8.45
N SER A 153 10.83 -10.84 7.33
CA SER A 153 11.55 -11.45 6.20
C SER A 153 12.68 -10.58 5.65
N LYS A 154 12.47 -9.26 5.59
CA LYS A 154 13.45 -8.30 5.07
C LYS A 154 14.27 -7.67 6.18
N SER A 155 13.60 -7.00 7.11
CA SER A 155 14.24 -6.26 8.20
C SER A 155 15.09 -7.12 9.15
N HIS A 156 14.82 -8.43 9.26
CA HIS A 156 15.56 -9.35 10.12
C HIS A 156 16.24 -10.49 9.35
N MET A 157 16.23 -10.45 8.01
CA MET A 157 16.88 -11.44 7.15
C MET A 157 16.43 -12.90 7.38
N ILE A 158 15.17 -13.11 7.78
CA ILE A 158 14.58 -14.43 8.05
C ILE A 158 13.37 -14.67 7.15
N ALA A 159 13.62 -14.77 5.84
CA ALA A 159 12.56 -14.92 4.86
C ALA A 159 12.02 -16.36 4.70
N GLY A 160 12.76 -17.36 5.19
CA GLY A 160 12.45 -18.78 5.04
C GLY A 160 11.51 -19.33 6.10
#